data_AF-A0A5D0HV59-F1
#
_entry.id   AF-A0A5D0HV59-F1
#
_cell.length_a   1.000
_cell.length_b   1.000
_cell.length_c   1.000
_cell.angle_alpha   90.00
_cell.angle_beta   90.00
_cell.angle_gamma   90.00
#
_symmetry.space_group_name_H-M   'P 1'
#
loop_
_entity.id
_entity.type
_entity.pdbx_description
1 polymer ?
#
loop_
_entity_poly.entity_id
_entity_poly.type
_entity_poly.pdbx_seq_one_letter_code
_entity_poly.pdbx_strand_id
1 'polypeptide(L)'
;MNKAYYAKKGLFVGITSIICSFYFFAPTFFTFKSSLIKQSGAIEFVKIFYSSVESSRGSKSIKSELKFTLNSTRNMYVLMKNIGQSRYNERFEKLKKQLEKPGRVSVWIKKNQQTEYKPTVFQITKGNNTVLYDFDEAKSQSRLGFLISFGFGIFGVGLFIKHKYSTQIKKLFKV
;
A
#
# COMPACT_ATOMS: atom_id res chain seq x y z
N MET A 1 8.33 -37.47 -6.45
CA MET A 1 8.17 -36.01 -6.59
C MET A 1 9.42 -35.40 -7.24
N ASN A 2 9.32 -34.77 -8.42
CA ASN A 2 10.49 -34.33 -9.20
C ASN A 2 11.10 -33.03 -8.62
N LYS A 3 12.12 -33.15 -7.77
CA LYS A 3 12.73 -32.01 -7.04
C LYS A 3 13.20 -30.86 -7.95
N ALA A 4 13.70 -31.17 -9.15
CA ALA A 4 14.16 -30.17 -10.11
C ALA A 4 13.01 -29.32 -10.70
N TYR A 5 11.85 -29.94 -10.91
CA TYR A 5 10.66 -29.25 -11.39
C TYR A 5 10.16 -28.21 -10.37
N TYR A 6 10.07 -28.60 -9.09
CA TYR A 6 9.66 -27.70 -8.02
C TYR A 6 10.67 -26.58 -7.76
N ALA A 7 11.98 -26.85 -7.89
CA ALA A 7 13.01 -25.83 -7.77
C ALA A 7 12.89 -24.75 -8.86
N LYS A 8 12.67 -25.14 -10.13
CA LYS A 8 12.47 -24.18 -11.23
C LYS A 8 11.18 -23.35 -11.06
N LYS A 9 10.08 -23.98 -10.63
CA LYS A 9 8.84 -23.26 -10.30
C LYS A 9 9.04 -22.30 -9.13
N GLY A 10 9.73 -22.72 -8.08
CA GLY A 10 10.07 -21.89 -6.92
C GLY A 10 10.90 -20.66 -7.31
N LEU A 11 11.85 -20.81 -8.23
CA LEU A 11 12.62 -19.68 -8.77
C LEU A 11 11.72 -18.67 -9.48
N PHE A 12 10.85 -19.13 -10.38
CA PHE A 12 9.95 -18.25 -11.12
C PHE A 12 9.00 -17.48 -10.18
N VAL A 13 8.41 -18.18 -9.21
CA VAL A 13 7.57 -17.56 -8.17
C VAL A 13 8.38 -16.56 -7.35
N GLY A 14 9.61 -16.91 -6.97
CA GLY A 14 10.52 -16.05 -6.23
C GLY A 14 10.81 -14.73 -6.96
N ILE A 15 11.29 -14.81 -8.20
CA ILE A 15 11.59 -13.63 -9.03
C ILE A 15 10.35 -12.75 -9.20
N THR A 16 9.21 -13.37 -9.53
CA THR A 16 7.94 -12.63 -9.71
C THR A 16 7.53 -11.93 -8.42
N SER A 17 7.69 -12.57 -7.26
CA SER A 17 7.36 -11.98 -5.96
C SER A 17 8.26 -10.78 -5.63
N ILE A 18 9.55 -10.85 -5.95
CA ILE A 18 10.48 -9.72 -5.81
C ILE A 18 10.03 -8.56 -6.69
N ILE A 19 9.76 -8.81 -7.98
CA ILE A 19 9.28 -7.77 -8.90
C ILE A 19 8.00 -7.13 -8.37
N CYS A 20 7.03 -7.93 -7.93
CA CYS A 20 5.79 -7.42 -7.32
C CYS A 20 6.07 -6.57 -6.07
N SER A 21 7.01 -6.96 -5.21
CA SER A 21 7.36 -6.18 -4.02
C SER A 21 7.87 -4.78 -4.38
N PHE A 22 8.75 -4.68 -5.36
CA PHE A 22 9.34 -3.42 -5.79
C PHE A 22 8.38 -2.57 -6.62
N TYR A 23 7.50 -3.20 -7.40
CA TYR A 23 6.56 -2.46 -8.22
C TYR A 23 5.39 -1.88 -7.41
N PHE A 24 4.75 -2.69 -6.56
CA PHE A 24 3.52 -2.27 -5.87
C PHE A 24 3.77 -1.62 -4.51
N PHE A 25 4.75 -2.10 -3.73
CA PHE A 25 4.88 -1.72 -2.32
C PHE A 25 6.06 -0.79 -2.05
N ALA A 26 7.19 -0.96 -2.75
CA ALA A 26 8.37 -0.12 -2.55
C ALA A 26 8.11 1.39 -2.76
N PRO A 27 7.34 1.85 -3.77
CA PRO A 27 7.16 3.28 -3.98
C PRO A 27 6.56 4.00 -2.78
N THR A 28 5.62 3.39 -2.06
CA THR A 28 5.01 3.94 -0.85
C THR A 28 5.89 3.67 0.38
N PHE A 29 6.45 2.46 0.50
CA PHE A 29 7.25 2.07 1.66
C PHE A 29 8.57 2.84 1.78
N PHE A 30 9.26 3.13 0.68
CA PHE A 30 10.49 3.93 0.66
C PHE A 30 10.26 5.42 0.47
N THR A 31 9.01 5.90 0.61
CA THR A 31 8.77 7.34 0.67
C THR A 31 9.29 7.88 2.01
N PHE A 32 9.97 9.04 1.95
CA PHE A 32 10.49 9.77 3.10
C PHE A 32 9.65 11.03 3.36
N LYS A 33 9.52 11.45 4.63
CA LYS A 33 8.77 12.67 4.99
C LYS A 33 9.31 13.92 4.29
N SER A 34 10.63 14.00 4.06
CA SER A 34 11.28 15.10 3.34
C SER A 34 10.87 15.23 1.87
N SER A 35 10.35 14.16 1.26
CA SER A 35 9.86 14.17 -0.13
C SER A 35 8.41 14.62 -0.27
N LEU A 36 7.74 14.89 0.85
CA LEU A 36 6.35 15.30 0.89
C LEU A 36 6.21 16.82 0.85
N ILE A 37 5.13 17.27 0.22
CA ILE A 37 4.69 18.67 0.22
C ILE A 37 3.31 18.77 0.85
N LYS A 38 3.06 19.90 1.51
CA LYS A 38 1.79 20.22 2.17
C LYS A 38 0.87 20.93 1.19
N GLN A 39 -0.34 20.42 1.02
CA GLN A 39 -1.43 21.10 0.32
C GLN A 39 -2.54 21.39 1.31
N SER A 40 -2.95 22.66 1.44
CA SER A 40 -3.91 23.09 2.45
C SER A 40 -5.08 23.84 1.86
N GLY A 41 -6.30 23.45 2.22
CA GLY A 41 -7.53 24.09 1.78
C GLY A 41 -8.71 23.76 2.68
N ALA A 42 -9.88 24.29 2.36
CA ALA A 42 -11.15 23.83 2.94
C ALA A 42 -11.64 22.61 2.16
N ILE A 43 -12.36 21.72 2.84
CA ILE A 43 -13.00 20.57 2.19
C ILE A 43 -14.16 21.08 1.34
N GLU A 44 -14.13 20.76 0.05
CA GLU A 44 -15.20 21.09 -0.89
C GLU A 44 -16.17 19.91 -1.03
N PHE A 45 -15.62 18.70 -1.16
CA PHE A 45 -16.38 17.47 -1.27
C PHE A 45 -15.74 16.36 -0.43
N VAL A 46 -16.55 15.53 0.21
CA VAL A 46 -16.11 14.30 0.89
C VAL A 46 -17.22 13.24 0.82
N LYS A 47 -16.87 12.03 0.38
CA LYS A 47 -17.80 10.91 0.31
C LYS A 47 -17.09 9.58 0.45
N ILE A 48 -17.77 8.60 1.05
CA ILE A 48 -17.31 7.22 1.12
C ILE A 48 -18.10 6.41 0.09
N PHE A 49 -17.38 5.60 -0.68
CA PHE A 49 -17.94 4.66 -1.63
C PHE A 49 -17.63 3.24 -1.17
N TYR A 50 -18.63 2.38 -1.24
CA TYR A 50 -18.51 0.95 -0.98
C TYR A 50 -18.76 0.21 -2.28
N SER A 51 -17.78 -0.60 -2.71
CA SER A 51 -17.84 -1.35 -3.96
C SER A 51 -17.56 -2.82 -3.69
N SER A 52 -18.37 -3.71 -4.27
CA SER A 52 -18.10 -5.15 -4.22
C SER A 52 -16.96 -5.48 -5.19
N VAL A 53 -16.02 -6.29 -4.74
CA VAL A 53 -14.92 -6.85 -5.50
C VAL A 53 -15.08 -8.35 -5.47
N GLU A 54 -15.45 -8.91 -6.62
CA GLU A 54 -15.64 -10.35 -6.81
C GLU A 54 -14.45 -10.94 -7.56
N SER A 55 -13.91 -12.02 -7.03
CA SER A 55 -12.91 -12.82 -7.72
C SER A 55 -13.57 -13.78 -8.70
N SER A 56 -12.86 -14.15 -9.76
CA SER A 56 -13.31 -15.15 -10.74
C SER A 56 -13.64 -16.52 -10.15
N ARG A 57 -13.22 -16.79 -8.90
CA ARG A 57 -13.51 -18.02 -8.14
C ARG A 57 -14.64 -17.87 -7.11
N GLY A 58 -15.41 -16.77 -7.16
CA GLY A 58 -16.62 -16.56 -6.36
C GLY A 58 -16.40 -15.97 -4.96
N SER A 59 -15.16 -15.66 -4.55
CA SER A 59 -14.92 -14.92 -3.31
C SER A 59 -15.28 -13.45 -3.51
N LYS A 60 -16.16 -12.92 -2.64
CA LYS A 60 -16.60 -11.53 -2.62
C LYS A 60 -15.99 -10.79 -1.44
N SER A 61 -15.51 -9.58 -1.68
CA SER A 61 -15.07 -8.63 -0.66
C SER A 61 -15.59 -7.24 -0.96
N ILE A 62 -15.64 -6.38 0.04
CA ILE A 62 -16.09 -5.01 -0.07
C ILE A 62 -14.86 -4.12 0.03
N LYS A 63 -14.72 -3.23 -0.94
CA LYS A 63 -13.70 -2.19 -0.99
C LYS A 63 -14.34 -0.86 -0.60
N SER A 64 -13.79 -0.23 0.43
CA SER A 64 -14.18 1.09 0.91
C SER A 64 -13.21 2.14 0.38
N GLU A 65 -13.74 3.21 -0.21
CA GLU A 65 -12.98 4.33 -0.76
C GLU A 65 -13.50 5.65 -0.15
N LEU A 66 -12.69 6.32 0.65
CA LEU A 66 -12.95 7.70 1.10
C LEU A 66 -12.34 8.66 0.06
N LYS A 67 -13.19 9.41 -0.63
CA LYS A 67 -12.79 10.39 -1.64
C LYS A 67 -13.10 11.79 -1.13
N PHE A 68 -12.17 12.71 -1.30
CA PHE A 68 -12.39 14.11 -0.96
C PHE A 68 -11.57 15.05 -1.83
N THR A 69 -12.00 16.31 -1.91
CA THR A 69 -11.30 17.39 -2.62
C THR A 69 -11.11 18.58 -1.69
N LEU A 70 -10.06 19.35 -1.96
CA LEU A 70 -9.83 20.63 -1.28
C LEU A 70 -10.12 21.75 -2.28
N ASN A 71 -10.80 22.81 -1.85
CA ASN A 71 -11.09 23.96 -2.71
C ASN A 71 -9.84 24.64 -3.32
N SER A 72 -8.69 24.48 -2.67
CA SER A 72 -7.40 25.04 -3.12
C SER A 72 -6.74 24.26 -4.25
N THR A 73 -7.21 23.04 -4.55
CA THR A 73 -6.56 22.12 -5.50
C THR A 73 -7.58 21.37 -6.33
N ARG A 74 -7.33 21.12 -7.61
CA ARG A 74 -8.20 20.27 -8.45
C ARG A 74 -8.01 18.76 -8.23
N ASN A 75 -7.25 18.37 -7.20
CA ASN A 75 -6.86 16.99 -6.94
C ASN A 75 -7.98 16.25 -6.18
N MET A 76 -8.22 15.00 -6.56
CA MET A 76 -9.09 14.06 -5.86
C MET A 76 -8.25 13.13 -4.98
N TYR A 77 -8.29 13.37 -3.68
CA TYR A 77 -7.62 12.53 -2.70
C TYR A 77 -8.45 11.29 -2.41
N VAL A 78 -7.82 10.13 -2.44
CA VAL A 78 -8.49 8.84 -2.25
C VAL A 78 -7.74 8.01 -1.22
N LEU A 79 -8.43 7.65 -0.13
CA LEU A 79 -8.00 6.57 0.76
C LEU A 79 -8.81 5.32 0.44
N MET A 80 -8.12 4.19 0.31
CA MET A 80 -8.75 2.93 -0.10
C MET A 80 -8.37 1.81 0.87
N LYS A 81 -9.35 0.98 1.23
CA LYS A 81 -9.13 -0.20 2.08
C LYS A 81 -10.10 -1.31 1.70
N ASN A 82 -9.59 -2.53 1.57
CA ASN A 82 -10.44 -3.72 1.52
C ASN A 82 -10.91 -4.04 2.95
N ILE A 83 -12.23 -4.12 3.15
CA ILE A 83 -12.87 -4.37 4.45
C ILE A 83 -13.48 -5.77 4.55
N GLY A 84 -13.12 -6.68 3.63
CA GLY A 84 -13.60 -8.05 3.63
C GLY A 84 -15.11 -8.09 3.43
N GLN A 85 -15.84 -8.70 4.36
CA GLN A 85 -17.31 -8.75 4.32
C GLN A 85 -17.98 -7.67 5.20
N SER A 86 -17.20 -6.78 5.82
CA SER A 86 -17.77 -5.70 6.63
C SER A 86 -18.62 -4.77 5.78
N ARG A 87 -19.78 -4.39 6.31
CA ARG A 87 -20.72 -3.47 5.64
C ARG A 87 -20.21 -2.03 5.58
N TYR A 88 -19.44 -1.61 6.58
CA TYR A 88 -18.92 -0.25 6.69
C TYR A 88 -17.49 -0.21 7.24
N ASN A 89 -16.80 0.90 6.97
CA ASN A 89 -15.43 1.14 7.43
C ASN A 89 -15.43 2.23 8.50
N GLU A 90 -15.48 1.85 9.78
CA GLU A 90 -15.54 2.81 10.89
C GLU A 90 -14.44 3.86 10.87
N ARG A 91 -13.22 3.49 10.46
CA ARG A 91 -12.09 4.42 10.37
C ARG A 91 -12.36 5.51 9.34
N PHE A 92 -12.91 5.15 8.18
CA PHE A 92 -13.25 6.10 7.13
C PHE A 92 -14.49 6.93 7.49
N GLU A 93 -15.48 6.34 8.16
CA GLU A 93 -16.65 7.09 8.66
C GLU A 93 -16.25 8.16 9.69
N LYS A 94 -15.35 7.81 10.63
CA LYS A 94 -14.79 8.78 11.59
C LYS A 94 -14.01 9.89 10.89
N LEU A 95 -13.17 9.53 9.90
CA LEU A 95 -12.43 10.51 9.09
C LEU A 95 -13.37 11.43 8.31
N LYS A 96 -14.40 10.90 7.64
CA LYS A 96 -15.41 11.68 6.93
C LYS A 96 -16.05 12.70 7.86
N LYS A 97 -16.57 12.27 9.03
CA LYS A 97 -17.16 13.17 10.04
C LYS A 97 -16.19 14.26 10.50
N GLN A 98 -14.90 13.93 10.64
CA GLN A 98 -13.88 14.92 10.99
C GLN A 98 -13.59 15.89 9.85
N LEU A 99 -13.59 15.44 8.59
CA LEU A 99 -13.36 16.27 7.41
C LEU A 99 -14.55 17.20 7.11
N GLU A 100 -15.79 16.76 7.35
CA GLU A 100 -17.01 17.55 7.13
C GLU A 100 -17.14 18.75 8.08
N LYS A 101 -16.51 18.72 9.25
CA LYS A 101 -16.49 19.90 10.14
C LYS A 101 -15.85 21.09 9.39
N PRO A 102 -16.28 22.33 9.62
CA PRO A 102 -15.63 23.49 9.02
C PRO A 102 -14.15 23.60 9.47
N GLY A 103 -13.32 24.20 8.63
CA GLY A 103 -11.91 24.46 8.92
C GLY A 103 -10.94 24.06 7.82
N ARG A 104 -9.68 24.47 7.96
CA ARG A 104 -8.60 24.12 7.03
C ARG A 104 -8.08 22.71 7.29
N VAL A 105 -7.98 21.93 6.22
CA VAL A 105 -7.36 20.61 6.17
C VAL A 105 -6.06 20.71 5.40
N SER A 106 -5.05 19.99 5.85
CA SER A 106 -3.78 19.86 5.15
C SER A 106 -3.52 18.41 4.79
N VAL A 107 -3.15 18.17 3.55
CA VAL A 107 -2.83 16.85 3.01
C VAL A 107 -1.38 16.86 2.59
N TRP A 108 -0.66 15.82 2.97
CA TRP A 108 0.72 15.60 2.53
C TRP A 108 0.75 14.58 1.42
N ILE A 109 1.34 14.98 0.28
CA ILE A 109 1.52 14.16 -0.91
C ILE A 109 2.97 14.26 -1.36
N LYS A 110 3.43 13.37 -2.25
CA LYS A 110 4.78 13.50 -2.81
C LYS A 110 4.88 14.74 -3.69
N LYS A 111 6.05 15.40 -3.65
CA LYS A 111 6.34 16.58 -4.49
C LYS A 111 6.12 16.30 -5.97
N ASN A 112 6.53 15.14 -6.47
CA ASN A 112 6.39 14.76 -7.88
C ASN A 112 4.96 14.40 -8.29
N GLN A 113 4.03 14.23 -7.33
CA GLN A 113 2.61 13.95 -7.60
C GLN A 113 1.72 15.19 -7.48
N GLN A 114 2.30 16.39 -7.36
CA GLN A 114 1.54 17.62 -7.11
C GLN A 114 0.47 17.89 -8.18
N THR A 115 0.80 17.61 -9.44
CA THR A 115 -0.05 17.82 -10.61
C THR A 115 -0.89 16.59 -10.97
N GLU A 116 -0.72 15.47 -10.27
CA GLU A 116 -1.52 14.27 -10.51
C GLU A 116 -2.95 14.48 -10.01
N TYR A 117 -3.93 13.99 -10.77
CA TYR A 117 -5.33 14.09 -10.37
C TYR A 117 -5.64 13.28 -9.09
N LYS A 118 -4.97 12.13 -8.88
CA LYS A 118 -5.15 11.24 -7.73
C LYS A 118 -3.81 10.96 -7.05
N PRO A 119 -3.24 11.94 -6.35
CA PRO A 119 -1.96 11.76 -5.68
C PRO A 119 -2.11 10.79 -4.50
N THR A 120 -1.02 10.10 -4.15
CA THR A 120 -1.00 9.24 -2.96
C THR A 120 -0.95 10.11 -1.70
N VAL A 121 -1.92 9.89 -0.80
CA VAL A 121 -2.03 10.60 0.47
C VAL A 121 -1.16 9.92 1.53
N PHE A 122 -0.25 10.68 2.12
CA PHE A 122 0.64 10.19 3.16
C PHE A 122 0.24 10.66 4.55
N GLN A 123 -0.37 11.83 4.69
CA GLN A 123 -0.82 12.34 5.99
C GLN A 123 -1.96 13.33 5.79
N ILE A 124 -2.91 13.37 6.72
CA ILE A 124 -3.99 14.34 6.76
C ILE A 124 -4.00 14.98 8.14
N THR A 125 -3.94 16.30 8.19
CA THR A 125 -4.08 17.07 9.43
C THR A 125 -5.17 18.12 9.31
N LYS A 126 -5.72 18.55 10.45
CA LYS A 126 -6.76 19.57 10.52
C LYS A 126 -6.41 20.62 11.57
N GLY A 127 -6.67 21.89 11.25
CA GLY A 127 -6.42 23.02 12.15
C GLY A 127 -4.97 23.09 12.64
N ASN A 128 -4.78 23.23 13.95
CA ASN A 128 -3.48 23.32 14.64
C ASN A 128 -2.79 21.94 14.73
N ASN A 129 -2.56 21.28 13.60
CA ASN A 129 -1.83 20.01 13.47
C ASN A 129 -2.48 18.79 14.16
N THR A 130 -3.79 18.77 14.37
CA THR A 130 -4.46 17.52 14.76
C THR A 130 -4.33 16.50 13.64
N VAL A 131 -3.58 15.42 13.86
CA VAL A 131 -3.35 14.37 12.88
C VAL A 131 -4.59 13.50 12.78
N LEU A 132 -5.25 13.53 11.62
CA LEU A 132 -6.42 12.70 11.34
C LEU A 132 -5.99 11.35 10.76
N TYR A 133 -4.97 11.37 9.89
CA TYR A 133 -4.39 10.21 9.23
C TYR A 133 -2.87 10.38 9.20
N ASP A 134 -2.12 9.39 9.67
CA ASP A 134 -0.67 9.53 9.90
C ASP A 134 0.18 8.86 8.82
N PHE A 135 1.42 9.31 8.69
CA PHE A 135 2.43 8.81 7.76
C PHE A 135 2.71 7.31 7.95
N ASP A 136 2.79 6.87 9.20
CA ASP A 136 3.02 5.45 9.50
C ASP A 136 1.78 4.60 9.19
N GLU A 137 0.58 5.15 9.37
CA GLU A 137 -0.67 4.50 8.94
C GLU A 137 -0.67 4.31 7.42
N ALA A 138 -0.26 5.31 6.65
CA ALA A 138 -0.15 5.25 5.19
C ALA A 138 0.84 4.18 4.69
N LYS A 139 1.93 3.97 5.43
CA LYS A 139 2.99 3.03 5.05
C LYS A 139 2.77 1.62 5.57
N SER A 140 1.92 1.43 6.58
CA SER A 140 1.73 0.15 7.27
C SER A 140 1.38 -1.01 6.33
N GLN A 141 0.41 -0.81 5.42
CA GLN A 141 -0.01 -1.83 4.46
C GLN A 141 1.09 -2.13 3.44
N SER A 142 1.75 -1.10 2.92
CA SER A 142 2.88 -1.29 2.00
C SER A 142 4.07 -1.96 2.66
N ARG A 143 4.34 -1.69 3.95
CA ARG A 143 5.40 -2.36 4.71
C ARG A 143 5.13 -3.86 4.82
N LEU A 144 3.92 -4.25 5.23
CA LEU A 144 3.55 -5.66 5.35
C LEU A 144 3.57 -6.36 3.98
N GLY A 145 2.96 -5.73 2.96
CA GLY A 145 2.97 -6.27 1.60
C GLY A 145 4.38 -6.45 1.06
N PHE A 146 5.25 -5.45 1.26
CA PHE A 146 6.66 -5.53 0.85
C PHE A 146 7.38 -6.68 1.54
N LEU A 147 7.30 -6.79 2.88
CA LEU A 147 7.99 -7.84 3.64
C LEU A 147 7.54 -9.25 3.24
N ILE A 148 6.23 -9.45 3.07
CA ILE A 148 5.68 -10.75 2.67
C ILE A 148 6.14 -11.12 1.26
N SER A 149 5.94 -10.23 0.28
CA SER A 149 6.32 -10.50 -1.11
C SER A 149 7.83 -10.64 -1.29
N PHE A 150 8.62 -9.78 -0.64
CA PHE A 150 10.07 -9.85 -0.70
C PHE A 150 10.61 -11.11 -0.01
N GLY A 151 10.05 -11.48 1.16
CA GLY A 151 10.41 -12.70 1.89
C GLY A 151 10.10 -13.98 1.09
N PHE A 152 8.91 -14.08 0.50
CA PHE A 152 8.58 -15.18 -0.43
C PHE A 152 9.52 -15.20 -1.65
N GLY A 153 9.90 -14.03 -2.12
CA GLY A 153 10.89 -13.84 -3.17
C GLY A 153 12.23 -14.50 -2.86
N ILE A 154 12.84 -14.09 -1.75
CA ILE A 154 14.10 -14.64 -1.26
C ILE A 154 13.98 -16.14 -1.02
N PHE A 155 12.88 -16.59 -0.40
CA PHE A 155 12.67 -18.01 -0.12
C PHE A 155 12.62 -18.85 -1.41
N GLY A 156 11.88 -18.40 -2.43
CA GLY A 156 11.78 -19.09 -3.71
C GLY A 156 13.13 -19.19 -4.45
N VAL A 157 13.89 -18.11 -4.46
CA VAL A 157 15.24 -18.07 -5.03
C VAL A 157 16.20 -18.96 -4.22
N GLY A 158 16.13 -18.91 -2.90
CA GLY A 158 16.95 -19.71 -1.99
C GLY A 158 16.74 -21.21 -2.15
N LEU A 159 15.49 -21.67 -2.33
CA LEU A 159 15.19 -23.06 -2.63
C LEU A 159 15.85 -23.53 -3.94
N PHE A 160 15.84 -22.69 -4.97
CA PHE A 160 16.50 -23.00 -6.24
C PHE A 160 18.02 -23.07 -6.10
N ILE A 161 18.63 -22.09 -5.44
CA ILE A 161 20.07 -22.06 -5.19
C ILE A 161 20.50 -23.29 -4.39
N LYS A 162 19.79 -23.61 -3.30
CA LYS A 162 20.05 -24.81 -2.49
C LYS A 162 19.96 -26.10 -3.30
N HIS A 163 18.99 -26.20 -4.22
CA HIS A 163 18.84 -27.38 -5.06
C HIS A 163 19.95 -27.49 -6.11
N LYS A 164 20.22 -26.42 -6.85
CA LYS A 164 21.19 -26.40 -7.96
C LYS A 164 22.64 -26.49 -7.50
N TYR A 165 22.96 -25.88 -6.36
CA TYR A 165 24.33 -25.76 -5.85
C TYR A 165 24.55 -26.54 -4.54
N SER A 166 23.70 -27.52 -4.23
CA SER A 166 23.74 -28.27 -2.96
C SER A 166 25.12 -28.83 -2.62
N THR A 167 25.84 -29.38 -3.61
CA THR A 167 27.18 -29.96 -3.44
C THR A 167 28.26 -28.91 -3.19
N GLN A 168 28.15 -27.72 -3.78
CA GLN A 168 29.09 -26.61 -3.56
C GLN A 168 28.84 -25.91 -2.22
N ILE A 169 27.57 -25.73 -1.85
CA ILE A 169 27.17 -25.20 -0.53
C ILE A 169 27.65 -26.13 0.59
N LYS A 170 27.51 -27.46 0.42
CA LYS A 170 28.06 -28.44 1.36
C LYS A 170 29.59 -28.37 1.48
N LYS A 171 30.32 -27.94 0.44
CA LYS A 171 31.76 -27.72 0.50
C LYS A 171 32.13 -26.40 1.21
N LEU A 172 31.31 -25.36 1.07
CA LEU A 172 31.49 -24.07 1.73
C LEU A 172 31.19 -24.11 3.23
N PHE A 173 30.22 -24.93 3.66
CA PHE A 173 29.86 -25.12 5.06
C PHE A 173 30.53 -26.33 5.73
N LYS A 174 31.54 -26.93 5.08
CA LYS A 174 32.43 -27.88 5.75
C LYS A 174 33.31 -27.12 6.75
N VAL A 175 32.87 -27.15 8.01
CA VAL A 175 33.74 -27.59 9.11
C VAL A 175 34.02 -29.08 8.90
#